data_AF-A0A0U3ACX1-F1
#
_entry.id   AF-A0A0U3ACX1-F1
#
_cell.length_a   1.000
_cell.length_b   1.000
_cell.length_c   1.000
_cell.angle_alpha   90.00
_cell.angle_beta   90.00
_cell.angle_gamma   90.00
#
_symmetry.space_group_name_H-M   'P 1'
#
loop_
_entity.id
_entity.type
_entity.pdbx_description
1 polymer ?
#
loop_
_entity_poly.entity_id
_entity_poly.type
_entity_poly.pdbx_seq_one_letter_code
_entity_poly.pdbx_strand_id
1 'polypeptide(L)'
;MRMQEPDGGRREDGVKFWGHWNDDGFGSQYALVQYSGMGEEIKPADARPGDFVNISWTSGLGHSAIFLCYLTDETGAKRMLYWSSQPGTNGLGDQSSPLEKIKEVKFVRLTHPEKVFTFDPGKNVDRKVPGDKIEW
;
A
#
# COMPACT_ATOMS: atom_id res chain seq x y z
N MET A 1 -1.48 20.26 -3.41
CA MET A 1 -2.88 20.31 -2.94
C MET A 1 -2.90 19.67 -1.55
N ARG A 2 -3.17 20.41 -0.48
CA ARG A 2 -3.42 19.78 0.83
C ARG A 2 -4.83 19.19 0.78
N MET A 3 -4.96 17.89 0.94
CA MET A 3 -6.26 17.22 1.10
C MET A 3 -6.73 17.43 2.56
N GLN A 4 -7.13 18.65 2.89
CA GLN A 4 -7.75 19.02 4.16
C GLN A 4 -9.16 19.56 3.87
N GLU A 5 -10.02 19.57 4.89
CA GLU A 5 -11.29 20.31 4.81
C GLU A 5 -11.01 21.83 4.65
N PRO A 6 -11.98 22.63 4.16
CA PRO A 6 -11.80 24.08 3.99
C PRO A 6 -11.37 24.82 5.25
N ASP A 7 -11.64 24.25 6.43
CA ASP A 7 -11.24 24.75 7.75
C ASP A 7 -9.84 24.27 8.20
N GLY A 8 -9.14 23.49 7.37
CA GLY A 8 -7.84 22.89 7.70
C GLY A 8 -7.94 21.61 8.53
N GLY A 9 -9.15 21.15 8.85
CA GLY A 9 -9.43 19.93 9.58
C GLY A 9 -9.11 18.65 8.81
N ARG A 10 -9.06 17.53 9.55
CA ARG A 10 -8.95 16.19 8.97
C ARG A 10 -10.29 15.86 8.28
N ARG A 11 -10.24 15.27 7.08
CA ARG A 11 -11.45 14.81 6.39
C ARG A 11 -12.15 13.72 7.17
N GLU A 12 -13.46 13.57 7.01
CA GLU A 12 -14.14 12.40 7.57
C GLU A 12 -13.72 11.12 6.84
N ASP A 13 -13.42 10.07 7.60
CA ASP A 13 -13.19 8.72 7.06
C ASP A 13 -14.52 7.98 6.86
N GLY A 14 -14.53 6.96 6.00
CA GLY A 14 -15.72 6.15 5.73
C GLY A 14 -16.56 6.66 4.56
N VAL A 15 -16.05 7.60 3.75
CA VAL A 15 -16.74 8.06 2.53
C VAL A 15 -16.53 7.03 1.41
N LYS A 16 -17.34 5.96 1.44
CA LYS A 16 -17.36 4.88 0.44
C LYS A 16 -15.96 4.27 0.23
N PHE A 17 -15.72 3.72 -0.97
CA PHE A 17 -14.48 3.02 -1.35
C PHE A 17 -13.19 3.85 -1.21
N TRP A 18 -13.25 5.15 -1.53
CA TRP A 18 -12.05 5.97 -1.70
C TRP A 18 -11.77 6.92 -0.52
N GLY A 19 -12.63 6.88 0.50
CA GLY A 19 -12.70 7.95 1.48
C GLY A 19 -12.24 7.59 2.87
N HIS A 20 -11.00 7.12 2.97
CA HIS A 20 -10.32 6.80 4.22
C HIS A 20 -9.02 7.58 4.28
N TRP A 21 -9.10 8.85 4.71
CA TRP A 21 -7.99 9.81 4.67
C TRP A 21 -7.10 9.77 5.92
N ASN A 22 -7.62 9.31 7.04
CA ASN A 22 -6.94 9.27 8.33
C ASN A 22 -6.81 7.87 8.91
N ASP A 23 -7.20 6.86 8.14
CA ASP A 23 -7.16 5.47 8.57
C ASP A 23 -5.72 4.94 8.50
N ASP A 24 -5.29 4.29 9.57
CA ASP A 24 -3.96 3.69 9.67
C ASP A 24 -4.04 2.19 9.36
N GLY A 25 -3.09 1.67 8.58
CA GLY A 25 -2.99 0.25 8.26
C GLY A 25 -2.73 -0.03 6.78
N PHE A 26 -2.99 -1.27 6.35
CA PHE A 26 -2.70 -1.73 5.00
C PHE A 26 -3.83 -1.40 4.00
N GLY A 27 -3.87 -0.12 3.62
CA GLY A 27 -4.71 0.49 2.58
C GLY A 27 -5.29 -0.43 1.52
N SER A 28 -4.37 -0.94 0.71
CA SER A 28 -4.68 -1.75 -0.46
C SER A 28 -5.35 -3.07 -0.09
N GLN A 29 -5.05 -3.65 1.08
CA GLN A 29 -5.65 -4.91 1.50
C GLN A 29 -7.14 -4.71 1.80
N TYR A 30 -7.51 -3.77 2.66
CA TYR A 30 -8.92 -3.65 3.02
C TYR A 30 -9.75 -3.14 1.84
N ALA A 31 -9.21 -2.22 1.04
CA ALA A 31 -9.93 -1.67 -0.11
C ALA A 31 -10.11 -2.73 -1.22
N LEU A 32 -9.03 -3.38 -1.66
CA LEU A 32 -9.06 -4.25 -2.84
C LEU A 32 -9.44 -5.69 -2.50
N VAL A 33 -9.08 -6.22 -1.32
CA VAL A 33 -9.36 -7.61 -0.95
C VAL A 33 -10.70 -7.72 -0.24
N GLN A 34 -10.87 -6.98 0.85
CA GLN A 34 -12.06 -7.14 1.68
C GLN A 34 -13.27 -6.39 1.13
N TYR A 35 -13.10 -5.12 0.78
CA TYR A 35 -14.22 -4.24 0.44
C TYR A 35 -14.75 -4.51 -0.97
N SER A 36 -13.93 -4.39 -2.03
CA SER A 36 -14.38 -4.72 -3.39
C SER A 36 -14.16 -6.16 -3.83
N GLY A 37 -13.21 -6.88 -3.23
CA GLY A 37 -12.82 -8.21 -3.72
C GLY A 37 -12.17 -8.19 -5.11
N MET A 38 -11.61 -7.05 -5.51
CA MET A 38 -10.85 -6.84 -6.74
C MET A 38 -9.46 -7.46 -6.70
N GLY A 39 -8.91 -7.74 -5.52
CA GLY A 39 -7.54 -8.19 -5.37
C GLY A 39 -7.38 -9.39 -4.42
N GLU A 40 -6.19 -9.97 -4.50
CA GLU A 40 -5.74 -11.10 -3.70
C GLU A 40 -4.46 -10.70 -2.95
N GLU A 41 -4.35 -11.15 -1.69
CA GLU A 41 -3.12 -10.98 -0.93
C GLU A 41 -2.01 -11.85 -1.53
N ILE A 42 -0.82 -11.27 -1.66
CA ILE A 42 0.36 -11.93 -2.19
C ILE A 42 1.43 -11.97 -1.11
N LYS A 43 2.12 -13.10 -0.98
CA LYS A 43 3.28 -13.19 -0.09
C LYS A 43 4.44 -12.38 -0.67
N PRO A 44 5.32 -11.77 0.15
CA PRO A 44 6.48 -11.02 -0.35
C PRO A 44 7.32 -11.80 -1.38
N ALA A 45 7.54 -13.10 -1.16
CA ALA A 45 8.29 -13.95 -2.09
C ALA A 45 7.63 -14.16 -3.47
N ASP A 46 6.30 -13.98 -3.56
CA ASP A 46 5.51 -14.19 -4.77
C ASP A 46 5.11 -12.86 -5.46
N ALA A 47 5.57 -11.74 -4.92
CA ALA A 47 5.30 -10.40 -5.42
C ALA A 47 5.93 -10.20 -6.81
N ARG A 48 5.22 -9.46 -7.68
CA ARG A 48 5.62 -9.18 -9.06
C ARG A 48 5.48 -7.70 -9.37
N PRO A 49 6.26 -7.17 -10.34
CA PRO A 49 6.10 -5.79 -10.78
C PRO A 49 4.63 -5.47 -11.08
N GLY A 50 4.12 -4.38 -10.52
CA GLY A 50 2.73 -3.94 -10.65
C GLY A 50 1.82 -4.28 -9.46
N ASP A 51 2.25 -5.15 -8.55
CA ASP A 51 1.49 -5.40 -7.31
C ASP A 51 1.45 -4.13 -6.43
N PHE A 52 0.31 -3.88 -5.80
CA PHE A 52 0.22 -2.85 -4.78
C PHE A 52 1.01 -3.33 -3.56
N VAL A 53 1.78 -2.42 -2.96
CA VAL A 53 2.50 -2.67 -1.72
C VAL A 53 2.20 -1.56 -0.72
N ASN A 54 1.72 -1.95 0.45
CA ASN A 54 1.80 -1.09 1.62
C ASN A 54 3.06 -1.45 2.42
N ILE A 55 3.82 -0.43 2.78
CA ILE A 55 5.08 -0.52 3.50
C ILE A 55 4.88 0.10 4.88
N SER A 56 5.23 -0.63 5.92
CA SER A 56 5.33 -0.12 7.29
C SER A 56 6.81 -0.05 7.64
N TRP A 57 7.29 1.17 7.92
CA TRP A 57 8.69 1.43 8.20
C TRP A 57 9.01 1.14 9.66
N THR A 58 10.27 0.80 9.95
CA THR A 58 10.75 0.65 11.33
C THR A 58 10.68 1.95 12.14
N SER A 59 10.63 3.10 11.46
CA SER A 59 10.41 4.43 12.07
C SER A 59 8.96 4.71 12.44
N GLY A 60 8.01 3.82 12.11
CA GLY A 60 6.59 3.93 12.47
C GLY A 60 5.71 4.63 11.43
N LEU A 61 6.25 5.05 10.28
CA LEU A 61 5.46 5.62 9.19
C LEU A 61 4.94 4.53 8.24
N GLY A 62 3.85 4.82 7.53
CA GLY A 62 3.29 3.99 6.47
C GLY A 62 3.53 4.59 5.08
N HIS A 63 3.52 3.75 4.04
CA HIS A 63 3.60 4.18 2.65
C HIS A 63 2.83 3.23 1.74
N SER A 64 2.20 3.76 0.68
CA SER A 64 1.54 2.96 -0.35
C SER A 64 2.22 3.22 -1.68
N ALA A 65 2.58 2.15 -2.39
CA ALA A 65 3.34 2.24 -3.63
C ALA A 65 3.00 1.08 -4.56
N ILE A 66 3.56 1.10 -5.77
CA ILE A 66 3.54 -0.02 -6.72
C ILE A 66 4.89 -0.71 -6.66
N PHE A 67 4.91 -2.00 -6.36
CA PHE A 67 6.13 -2.78 -6.34
C PHE A 67 6.70 -2.95 -7.75
N LEU A 68 8.02 -2.82 -7.87
CA LEU A 68 8.72 -3.06 -9.12
C LEU A 68 9.55 -4.33 -9.02
N CYS A 69 10.52 -4.39 -8.10
CA CYS A 69 11.31 -5.59 -7.88
C CYS A 69 12.09 -5.53 -6.57
N TYR A 70 12.67 -6.67 -6.24
CA TYR A 70 13.74 -6.82 -5.26
C TYR A 70 15.10 -6.78 -5.99
N LEU A 71 16.06 -6.04 -5.45
CA LEU A 71 17.42 -5.95 -6.02
C LEU A 71 18.50 -5.96 -4.95
N THR A 72 19.67 -6.48 -5.32
CA THR A 72 20.90 -6.40 -4.51
C THR A 72 21.76 -5.31 -5.13
N ASP A 73 22.14 -4.30 -4.35
CA ASP A 73 23.02 -3.24 -4.84
C ASP A 73 24.49 -3.67 -4.92
N GLU A 74 25.35 -2.79 -5.43
CA GLU A 74 26.79 -3.05 -5.60
C GLU A 74 27.52 -3.37 -4.28
N THR A 75 26.95 -2.98 -3.14
CA THR A 75 27.49 -3.27 -1.80
C THR A 75 27.01 -4.60 -1.22
N GLY A 76 26.12 -5.30 -1.93
CA GLY A 76 25.47 -6.51 -1.46
C GLY A 76 24.22 -6.25 -0.61
N ALA A 77 23.80 -5.00 -0.43
CA ALA A 77 22.64 -4.68 0.37
C ALA A 77 21.34 -4.97 -0.41
N LYS A 78 20.39 -5.64 0.26
CA LYS A 78 19.09 -5.96 -0.30
C LYS A 78 18.17 -4.74 -0.24
N ARG A 79 17.51 -4.44 -1.35
CA ARG A 79 16.63 -3.29 -1.51
C ARG A 79 15.32 -3.69 -2.17
N MET A 80 14.29 -2.92 -1.91
CA MET A 80 13.03 -2.95 -2.65
C MET A 80 12.93 -1.70 -3.53
N LEU A 81 12.66 -1.92 -4.81
CA LEU A 81 12.34 -0.88 -5.78
C LEU A 81 10.83 -0.79 -5.96
N TYR A 82 10.31 0.43 -5.95
CA TYR A 82 8.88 0.70 -6.06
C TYR A 82 8.64 2.04 -6.76
N TRP A 83 7.49 2.17 -7.41
CA TRP A 83 7.02 3.42 -7.99
C TRP A 83 6.03 4.10 -7.04
N SER A 84 6.23 5.39 -6.78
CA SER A 84 5.43 6.10 -5.78
C SER A 84 5.26 7.59 -6.05
N SER A 85 4.21 8.16 -5.44
CA SER A 85 4.00 9.60 -5.31
C SER A 85 4.49 10.13 -3.96
N GLN A 86 5.64 10.81 -3.96
CA GLN A 86 6.19 11.45 -2.77
C GLN A 86 7.17 12.57 -3.13
N PRO A 87 7.53 13.47 -2.19
CA PRO A 87 8.50 14.53 -2.48
C PRO A 87 9.84 13.98 -3.00
N GLY A 88 10.30 12.85 -2.46
CA GLY A 88 11.54 12.19 -2.88
C GLY A 88 11.49 11.57 -4.28
N THR A 89 10.32 11.51 -4.94
CA THR A 89 10.17 11.07 -6.33
C THR A 89 9.86 12.23 -7.28
N ASN A 90 10.00 13.48 -6.82
CA ASN A 90 9.63 14.68 -7.56
C ASN A 90 8.18 14.62 -8.11
N GLY A 91 7.26 14.07 -7.32
CA GLY A 91 5.85 13.94 -7.66
C GLY A 91 5.43 12.51 -7.96
N LEU A 92 6.00 11.86 -8.98
CA LEU A 92 5.70 10.48 -9.38
C LEU A 92 6.95 9.85 -10.01
N GLY A 93 7.44 8.75 -9.45
CA GLY A 93 8.64 8.10 -9.98
C GLY A 93 9.12 6.93 -9.14
N ASP A 94 10.20 6.33 -9.62
CA ASP A 94 10.86 5.21 -8.97
C ASP A 94 11.59 5.67 -7.70
N GLN A 95 11.55 4.82 -6.69
CA GLN A 95 12.33 4.96 -5.47
C GLN A 95 12.81 3.59 -4.99
N SER A 96 13.96 3.56 -4.32
CA SER A 96 14.45 2.35 -3.67
C SER A 96 14.70 2.56 -2.18
N SER A 97 14.38 1.53 -1.39
CA SER A 97 14.67 1.53 0.04
C SER A 97 15.38 0.24 0.47
N PRO A 98 16.36 0.31 1.41
CA PRO A 98 16.93 -0.88 2.03
C PRO A 98 15.85 -1.69 2.76
N LEU A 99 15.92 -3.02 2.68
CA LEU A 99 14.95 -3.88 3.37
C LEU A 99 15.00 -3.78 4.89
N GLU A 100 16.18 -3.50 5.46
CA GLU A 100 16.38 -3.27 6.89
C GLU A 100 15.54 -2.11 7.47
N LYS A 101 15.11 -1.16 6.62
CA LYS A 101 14.23 -0.06 7.05
C LYS A 101 12.75 -0.45 7.04
N ILE A 102 12.41 -1.57 6.42
CA ILE A 102 11.05 -2.07 6.28
C ILE A 102 10.77 -3.03 7.43
N LYS A 103 9.78 -2.70 8.25
CA LYS A 103 9.35 -3.56 9.36
C LYS A 103 8.49 -4.71 8.84
N GLU A 104 7.52 -4.37 8.00
CA GLU A 104 6.51 -5.27 7.47
C GLU A 104 5.90 -4.66 6.20
N VAL A 105 5.35 -5.52 5.35
CA VAL A 105 4.70 -5.15 4.09
C VAL A 105 3.37 -5.88 3.96
N LYS A 106 2.51 -5.38 3.09
CA LYS A 106 1.34 -6.11 2.64
C LYS A 106 1.20 -5.92 1.14
N PHE A 107 1.26 -7.01 0.39
CA PHE A 107 1.09 -6.98 -1.06
C PHE A 107 -0.31 -7.39 -1.46
N VAL A 108 -0.83 -6.73 -2.49
CA VAL A 108 -2.10 -7.07 -3.12
C VAL A 108 -1.93 -7.04 -4.63
N ARG A 109 -2.33 -8.12 -5.29
CA ARG A 109 -2.44 -8.16 -6.75
C ARG A 109 -3.88 -7.91 -7.16
N LEU A 110 -4.06 -7.02 -8.13
CA LEU A 110 -5.35 -6.80 -8.76
C LEU A 110 -5.66 -7.97 -9.71
N THR A 111 -6.69 -8.76 -9.41
CA THR A 111 -7.09 -9.94 -10.20
C THR A 111 -8.49 -9.82 -10.80
N HIS A 112 -9.34 -8.98 -10.21
CA HIS A 112 -10.75 -8.79 -10.56
C HIS A 112 -11.14 -7.32 -10.72
N PRO A 113 -10.53 -6.57 -11.67
CA PRO A 113 -10.80 -5.14 -11.85
C PRO A 113 -12.27 -4.82 -12.12
N GLU A 114 -13.03 -5.75 -12.70
CA GLU A 114 -14.46 -5.60 -12.99
C GLU A 114 -15.32 -5.34 -11.76
N LYS A 115 -14.86 -5.72 -10.56
CA LYS A 115 -15.60 -5.56 -9.31
C LYS A 115 -15.59 -4.14 -8.73
N VAL A 116 -14.87 -3.22 -9.37
CA VAL A 116 -14.84 -1.80 -8.96
C VAL A 116 -16.23 -1.15 -8.95
N PHE A 117 -17.20 -1.71 -9.66
CA PHE A 117 -18.58 -1.20 -9.75
C PHE A 117 -19.62 -2.03 -8.99
N THR A 118 -19.23 -3.13 -8.33
CA THR A 118 -20.18 -4.13 -7.83
C THR A 118 -20.02 -4.42 -6.33
N PHE A 119 -19.37 -3.53 -5.57
CA PHE A 119 -19.16 -3.70 -4.14
C PHE A 119 -20.31 -3.12 -3.30
N ASP A 120 -20.48 -3.63 -2.07
CA ASP A 120 -21.47 -3.14 -1.12
C ASP A 120 -20.89 -2.02 -0.25
N PRO A 121 -21.42 -0.78 -0.32
CA PRO A 121 -20.94 0.32 0.50
C PRO A 121 -21.04 0.08 2.02
N GLY A 122 -21.99 -0.76 2.46
CA GLY A 122 -22.23 -1.09 3.87
C GLY A 122 -21.37 -2.25 4.39
N LYS A 123 -20.50 -2.83 3.56
CA LYS A 123 -19.65 -3.95 3.95
C LYS A 123 -18.61 -3.51 4.97
N ASN A 124 -18.63 -4.15 6.14
CA ASN A 124 -17.59 -3.98 7.14
C ASN A 124 -16.28 -4.65 6.69
N VAL A 125 -15.15 -4.02 7.00
CA VAL A 125 -13.81 -4.56 6.79
C VAL A 125 -13.08 -4.70 8.12
N ASP A 126 -12.27 -5.75 8.24
CA ASP A 126 -11.33 -5.88 9.34
C ASP A 126 -10.12 -4.97 9.08
N ARG A 127 -9.88 -4.04 10.01
CA ARG A 127 -8.74 -3.11 9.93
C ARG A 127 -7.49 -3.65 10.60
N LYS A 128 -7.58 -4.71 11.40
CA LYS A 128 -6.44 -5.31 12.13
C LYS A 128 -5.73 -6.36 11.27
N VAL A 129 -5.37 -5.96 10.06
CA VAL A 129 -4.67 -6.82 9.10
C VAL A 129 -3.20 -6.89 9.50
N PRO A 130 -2.63 -8.09 9.73
CA PRO A 130 -1.22 -8.22 10.07
C PRO A 130 -0.34 -7.99 8.85
N GLY A 131 0.84 -7.40 9.05
CA GLY A 131 1.85 -7.25 8.02
C GLY A 131 2.69 -8.50 7.85
N ASP A 132 3.21 -8.71 6.66
CA ASP A 132 4.12 -9.80 6.32
C ASP A 132 5.57 -9.32 6.46
N LYS A 133 6.42 -10.19 7.00
CA LYS A 133 7.87 -9.96 6.98
C LYS A 133 8.43 -10.35 5.62
N ILE A 134 9.41 -9.58 5.15
CA ILE A 134 10.15 -9.93 3.95
C ILE A 134 11.21 -10.96 4.34
N GLU A 135 11.00 -12.21 3.93
CA GLU A 135 12.00 -13.27 4.02
C GLU A 135 12.65 -13.40 2.64
N TRP A 136 13.94 -13.08 2.56
CA TRP A 136 14.77 -13.17 1.37
C TRP A 136 16.13 -13.70 1.77
#